data_AF-A0A350WUX8-F1
#
_entry.id   AF-A0A350WUX8-F1
#
_cell.length_a   1.000
_cell.length_b   1.000
_cell.length_c   1.000
_cell.angle_alpha   90.00
_cell.angle_beta   90.00
_cell.angle_gamma   90.00
#
_symmetry.space_group_name_H-M   'P 1'
#
loop_
_entity.id
_entity.type
_entity.pdbx_description
1 polymer ?
#
loop_
_entity_poly.entity_id
_entity_poly.type
_entity_poly.pdbx_seq_one_letter_code
_entity_poly.pdbx_strand_id
1 'polypeptide(L)'
;KEIGPGGSFITVKHTISRMKTEAVMTKMADRDARTIWEKKGALDIQSRAMNRVKEIMSKNTAPLIPPDVDAKIREAYPGLVEGMLEPIP
;
A
#
# COMPACT_ATOMS: atom_id res chain seq x y z
N LYS A 1 -29.09 20.65 -15.71
CA LYS A 1 -28.81 20.04 -14.39
C LYS A 1 -29.73 18.82 -14.30
N GLU A 2 -29.21 17.59 -14.37
CA GLU A 2 -30.02 16.37 -14.61
C GLU A 2 -30.72 15.81 -13.37
N ILE A 3 -30.11 15.89 -12.19
CA ILE A 3 -30.61 15.26 -10.97
C ILE A 3 -31.20 16.37 -10.11
N GLY A 4 -32.53 16.43 -10.04
CA GLY A 4 -33.27 17.42 -9.26
C GLY A 4 -33.11 17.23 -7.74
N PRO A 5 -33.84 18.02 -6.92
CA PRO A 5 -33.83 17.90 -5.47
C PRO A 5 -34.19 16.48 -5.01
N GLY A 6 -33.43 15.92 -4.07
CA GLY A 6 -33.65 14.57 -3.53
C GLY A 6 -33.19 13.41 -4.42
N GLY A 7 -32.66 13.68 -5.61
CA GLY A 7 -32.12 12.64 -6.49
C GLY A 7 -30.71 12.16 -6.10
N SER A 8 -30.34 10.97 -6.59
CA SER A 8 -29.02 10.37 -6.36
C SER A 8 -28.11 10.51 -7.58
N PHE A 9 -26.83 10.75 -7.32
CA PHE A 9 -25.78 10.84 -8.34
C PHE A 9 -25.00 9.53 -8.51
N ILE A 10 -25.35 8.45 -7.79
CA ILE A 10 -24.53 7.23 -7.78
C ILE A 10 -24.59 6.45 -9.11
N THR A 11 -25.74 6.46 -9.78
CA THR A 11 -26.00 5.70 -11.02
C THR A 11 -25.85 6.54 -12.30
N VAL A 12 -25.51 7.82 -12.18
CA VAL A 12 -25.52 8.71 -13.35
C VAL A 12 -24.26 8.57 -14.18
N LYS A 13 -24.41 8.72 -15.50
CA LYS A 13 -23.34 8.49 -16.49
C LYS A 13 -22.06 9.24 -16.16
N HIS A 14 -22.18 10.50 -15.71
CA HIS A 14 -21.04 11.31 -15.28
C HIS A 14 -20.25 10.64 -14.15
N THR A 15 -20.91 10.25 -13.06
CA THR A 15 -20.27 9.58 -11.91
C THR A 15 -19.64 8.26 -12.33
N ILE A 16 -20.34 7.43 -13.11
CA ILE A 16 -19.80 6.15 -13.60
C ILE A 16 -18.54 6.37 -14.45
N SER A 17 -18.53 7.37 -15.33
CA SER A 17 -17.39 7.65 -16.21
C SER A 17 -16.14 8.14 -15.47
N ARG A 18 -16.30 8.74 -14.29
CA ARG A 18 -15.22 9.44 -13.57
C ARG A 18 -14.86 8.84 -12.21
N MET A 19 -15.70 7.96 -11.65
CA MET A 19 -15.52 7.45 -10.28
C MET A 19 -14.19 6.72 -10.04
N LYS A 20 -13.52 6.20 -11.09
CA LYS A 20 -12.22 5.53 -10.97
C LYS A 20 -11.03 6.44 -11.27
N THR A 21 -11.26 7.57 -11.93
CA THR A 21 -10.19 8.49 -12.37
C THR A 21 -10.04 9.68 -11.43
N GLU A 22 -11.15 10.20 -10.91
CA GLU A 22 -11.14 11.37 -10.03
C GLU A 22 -11.13 11.00 -8.54
N ALA A 23 -11.66 9.82 -8.20
CA ALA A 23 -11.67 9.37 -6.80
C ALA A 23 -10.30 8.80 -6.43
N VAL A 24 -9.69 9.39 -5.39
CA VAL A 24 -8.47 8.85 -4.80
C VAL A 24 -8.83 7.64 -3.94
N MET A 25 -8.59 6.44 -4.46
CA MET A 25 -8.72 5.20 -3.70
C MET A 25 -7.45 4.95 -2.89
N THR A 26 -7.57 5.10 -1.57
CA THR A 26 -6.44 4.88 -0.65
C THR A 26 -6.07 3.41 -0.59
N LYS A 27 -4.78 3.10 -0.64
CA LYS A 27 -4.27 1.73 -0.50
C LYS A 27 -4.43 1.16 0.92
N MET A 28 -4.46 2.05 1.93
CA MET A 28 -4.30 1.66 3.34
C MET A 28 -5.46 2.06 4.26
N ALA A 29 -6.27 3.06 3.93
CA ALA A 29 -7.37 3.45 4.83
C ALA A 29 -8.46 2.37 4.84
N ASP A 30 -9.13 2.19 5.98
CA ASP A 30 -10.34 1.36 6.07
C ASP A 30 -11.54 2.27 5.91
N ARG A 31 -12.51 1.86 5.09
CA ARG A 31 -13.75 2.60 4.86
C ARG A 31 -14.98 1.72 5.09
N ASP A 32 -14.79 0.54 5.68
CA ASP A 32 -15.87 -0.37 5.99
C ASP A 32 -16.72 0.18 7.14
N ALA A 33 -17.98 -0.26 7.16
CA ALA A 33 -18.83 -0.05 8.32
C ALA A 33 -18.20 -0.68 9.56
N ARG A 34 -18.42 -0.07 10.73
CA ARG A 34 -17.83 -0.49 12.01
C ARG A 34 -17.98 -1.99 12.29
N THR A 35 -19.16 -2.56 12.02
CA THR A 35 -19.43 -3.99 12.26
C THR A 35 -18.56 -4.92 11.40
N ILE A 36 -18.17 -4.49 10.20
CA ILE A 36 -17.27 -5.24 9.32
C ILE A 36 -15.83 -5.04 9.78
N TRP A 37 -15.43 -3.82 10.12
CA TRP A 37 -14.10 -3.50 10.65
C TRP A 37 -13.80 -4.28 11.94
N GLU A 38 -14.77 -4.38 12.86
CA GLU A 38 -14.66 -5.18 14.09
C GLU A 38 -14.47 -6.68 13.78
N LYS A 39 -15.26 -7.23 12.85
CA LYS A 39 -15.12 -8.63 12.40
C LYS A 39 -13.77 -8.91 11.73
N LYS A 40 -13.14 -7.90 11.13
CA LYS A 40 -11.80 -7.98 10.52
C LYS A 40 -10.66 -7.81 11.53
N GLY A 41 -10.97 -7.72 12.82
CA GLY A 41 -9.98 -7.62 13.89
C GLY A 41 -9.71 -6.19 14.37
N ALA A 42 -10.54 -5.21 13.98
CA ALA A 42 -10.50 -3.86 14.52
C ALA A 42 -9.11 -3.17 14.44
N LEU A 43 -8.37 -3.41 13.37
CA LEU A 43 -7.02 -2.88 13.23
C LEU A 43 -7.01 -1.38 13.00
N ASP A 44 -6.12 -0.69 13.71
CA ASP A 44 -5.78 0.69 13.41
C ASP A 44 -4.89 0.81 12.16
N ILE A 45 -4.67 2.05 11.71
CA ILE A 45 -3.90 2.32 10.49
C ILE A 45 -2.43 1.89 10.60
N GLN A 46 -1.85 1.96 11.80
CA GLN A 46 -0.45 1.58 12.04
C GLN A 46 -0.26 0.06 11.97
N SER A 47 -1.15 -0.70 12.59
CA SER A 47 -1.15 -2.16 12.56
C SER A 47 -1.32 -2.66 11.11
N ARG A 48 -2.22 -2.03 10.35
CA ARG A 48 -2.36 -2.33 8.91
C ARG A 48 -1.11 -1.98 8.11
N ALA A 49 -0.46 -0.86 8.40
CA ALA A 49 0.80 -0.48 7.78
C ALA A 49 1.91 -1.50 8.07
N MET A 50 2.03 -1.93 9.32
CA MET A 50 3.01 -2.94 9.70
C MET A 50 2.78 -4.27 8.98
N ASN A 51 1.52 -4.73 8.90
CA ASN A 51 1.19 -5.94 8.15
C ASN A 51 1.59 -5.84 6.67
N ARG A 52 1.39 -4.66 6.06
CA ARG A 52 1.80 -4.42 4.67
C ARG A 52 3.32 -4.40 4.52
N VAL A 53 4.05 -3.82 5.47
CA VAL A 53 5.52 -3.84 5.48
C VAL A 53 6.02 -5.28 5.52
N LYS A 54 5.51 -6.10 6.45
CA LYS A 54 5.87 -7.52 6.54
C LYS A 54 5.64 -8.22 5.21
N GLU A 55 4.47 -8.05 4.59
CA GLU A 55 4.14 -8.65 3.29
C GLU A 55 5.11 -8.21 2.17
N ILE A 56 5.53 -6.94 2.13
CA ILE A 56 6.49 -6.44 1.13
C ILE A 56 7.84 -7.10 1.32
N MET A 57 8.33 -7.16 2.57
CA MET A 57 9.64 -7.72 2.88
C MET A 57 9.68 -9.23 2.62
N SER A 58 8.58 -9.95 2.87
CA SER A 58 8.51 -11.39 2.57
C SER A 58 8.60 -11.71 1.07
N LYS A 59 8.17 -10.79 0.20
CA LYS A 59 8.05 -11.03 -1.25
C LYS A 59 9.28 -10.62 -2.05
N ASN A 60 10.04 -9.62 -1.58
CA ASN A 60 11.16 -9.03 -2.32
C ASN A 60 12.48 -9.24 -1.56
N THR A 61 12.96 -10.48 -1.55
CA THR A 61 14.20 -10.87 -0.85
C THR A 61 15.45 -10.85 -1.74
N ALA A 62 15.29 -10.78 -3.06
CA ALA A 62 16.42 -10.75 -3.98
C ALA A 62 17.12 -9.38 -3.98
N PRO A 63 18.48 -9.35 -4.00
CA PRO A 63 19.22 -8.11 -4.17
C PRO A 63 18.82 -7.37 -5.45
N LEU A 64 18.55 -6.07 -5.33
CA LEU A 64 18.17 -5.22 -6.47
C LEU A 64 19.38 -4.65 -7.23
N ILE A 65 20.58 -4.78 -6.66
CA ILE A 65 21.83 -4.29 -7.25
C ILE A 65 22.61 -5.43 -7.90
N PRO A 66 23.18 -5.22 -9.09
CA PRO A 66 24.07 -6.19 -9.72
C PRO A 66 25.31 -6.50 -8.84
N PRO A 67 25.82 -7.75 -8.87
CA PRO A 67 26.96 -8.15 -8.04
C PRO A 67 28.24 -7.35 -8.25
N ASP A 68 28.49 -6.87 -9.49
CA ASP A 68 29.67 -6.06 -9.83
C ASP A 68 29.61 -4.66 -9.20
N VAL A 69 28.40 -4.09 -9.08
CA VAL A 69 28.17 -2.82 -8.40
C VAL A 69 28.30 -3.00 -6.89
N ASP A 70 27.73 -4.07 -6.31
CA ASP A 70 27.87 -4.36 -4.88
C ASP A 70 29.35 -4.51 -4.48
N ALA A 71 30.13 -5.22 -5.29
CA ALA A 71 31.57 -5.39 -5.05
C ALA A 71 32.32 -4.05 -5.00
N LYS A 72 32.07 -3.15 -5.96
CA LYS A 72 32.68 -1.81 -6.01
C LYS A 72 32.29 -0.97 -4.79
N ILE A 73 31.04 -1.06 -4.34
CA ILE A 73 30.57 -0.34 -3.16
C ILE A 73 31.28 -0.85 -1.91
N ARG A 74 31.41 -2.17 -1.73
CA ARG A 74 32.11 -2.76 -0.58
C ARG A 74 33.60 -2.43 -0.54
N GLU A 75 34.25 -2.33 -1.70
CA GLU A 75 35.64 -1.88 -1.79
C GLU A 75 35.80 -0.40 -1.40
N ALA A 76 34.90 0.47 -1.88
CA ALA A 76 34.95 1.90 -1.59
C ALA A 76 34.61 2.25 -0.13
N TYR A 77 33.81 1.41 0.55
CA TYR A 77 33.35 1.64 1.92
C TYR A 77 33.65 0.44 2.84
N PRO A 78 34.90 0.30 3.31
CA PRO A 78 35.26 -0.75 4.27
C PRO A 78 34.45 -0.60 5.57
N GLY A 79 33.81 -1.69 6.01
CA GLY A 79 32.97 -1.72 7.23
C GLY A 79 31.47 -1.60 6.98
N LEU A 80 31.02 -1.61 5.73
CA LEU A 80 29.60 -1.69 5.41
C LEU A 80 29.00 -3.00 5.95
N VAL A 81 27.92 -2.89 6.71
CA VAL A 81 27.15 -4.05 7.19
C VAL A 81 26.47 -4.72 5.99
N GLU A 82 26.36 -6.05 6.01
CA GLU A 82 25.62 -6.76 4.96
C GLU A 82 24.17 -6.28 4.90
N GLY A 83 23.74 -5.89 3.71
CA GLY A 83 22.35 -5.51 3.41
C GLY A 83 21.43 -6.72 3.35
N MET A 84 21.36 -7.50 4.43
CA MET A 84 20.47 -8.66 4.50
C MET A 84 19.02 -8.17 4.56
N LEU A 85 18.25 -8.52 3.52
CA LEU A 85 16.82 -8.21 3.42
C LEU A 85 16.00 -9.24 4.21
N GLU A 86 16.24 -9.34 5.51
CA GLU A 86 15.50 -10.26 6.38
C GLU A 86 14.11 -9.67 6.71
N PRO A 87 13.03 -10.43 6.53
CA PRO A 87 11.70 -9.98 6.91
C PRO A 87 11.60 -9.71 8.41
N ILE A 88 10.92 -8.62 8.77
CA ILE A 88 10.58 -8.34 10.17
C ILE A 88 9.62 -9.45 10.68
N PRO A 89 9.92 -10.12 11.81
CA PRO A 89 9.04 -11.12 12.39
C PRO A 89 7.69 -10.54 12.83
#